data_AF-A0A5S9MJF5-F1
#
_entry.id   AF-A0A5S9MJF5-F1
#
_cell.length_a   1.000
_cell.length_b   1.000
_cell.length_c   1.000
_cell.angle_alpha   90.00
_cell.angle_beta   90.00
_cell.angle_gamma   90.00
#
_symmetry.space_group_name_H-M   'P 1'
#
loop_
_entity.id
_entity.type
_entity.pdbx_description
1 polymer ?
#
loop_
_entity_poly.entity_id
_entity_poly.type
_entity_poly.pdbx_seq_one_letter_code
_entity_poly.pdbx_strand_id
1 'polypeptide(L)'
;MKENQQPKPSSESEETLTNRQGHPVTDNQNMRTVGNRGPTTLENYDFLEKISHFDRERIPERVVHARGAGAHGYFEAYGTFGDEPISTYTRAKLFQEKRKKDACFRSFFFCDSRRSFARNIT
;
A
#
# COMPACT_ATOMS: atom_id res chain seq x y z
N MET A 1 -26.82 32.28 -26.99
CA MET A 1 -26.52 30.87 -27.32
C MET A 1 -26.32 30.15 -25.99
N LYS A 2 -27.34 29.45 -25.50
CA LYS A 2 -27.29 28.71 -24.23
C LYS A 2 -26.96 27.27 -24.60
N GLU A 3 -25.75 26.83 -24.28
CA GLU A 3 -25.32 25.45 -24.51
C GLU A 3 -25.63 24.60 -23.28
N ASN A 4 -26.29 23.47 -23.56
CA ASN A 4 -26.83 22.50 -22.64
C ASN A 4 -25.72 21.79 -21.84
N GLN A 5 -25.80 21.85 -20.51
CA GLN A 5 -25.18 20.84 -19.65
C GLN A 5 -26.29 19.87 -19.20
N GLN A 6 -26.47 18.78 -19.93
CA GLN A 6 -27.32 17.66 -19.49
C GLN A 6 -26.73 17.04 -18.21
N PRO A 7 -27.53 16.71 -17.18
CA PRO A 7 -27.04 15.92 -16.06
C PRO A 7 -26.78 14.49 -16.57
N LYS A 8 -25.50 14.08 -16.61
CA LYS A 8 -25.15 12.69 -16.91
C LYS A 8 -25.67 11.79 -15.78
N PRO A 9 -26.43 10.72 -16.07
CA PRO A 9 -26.80 9.75 -15.06
C PRO A 9 -25.58 8.87 -14.80
N SER A 10 -24.86 9.09 -13.69
CA SER A 10 -23.79 8.19 -13.28
C SER A 10 -24.43 6.99 -12.58
N SER A 11 -24.58 5.91 -13.33
CA SER A 11 -24.70 4.55 -12.81
C SER A 11 -23.66 4.34 -11.70
N GLU A 12 -24.09 3.80 -10.56
CA GLU A 12 -23.20 3.33 -9.49
C GLU A 12 -22.05 2.51 -10.07
N SER A 13 -20.89 3.15 -10.13
CA SER A 13 -19.59 2.55 -10.31
C SER A 13 -18.82 3.02 -9.09
N GLU A 14 -18.49 2.08 -8.21
CA GLU A 14 -18.15 2.27 -6.81
C GLU A 14 -16.82 3.00 -6.51
N GLU A 15 -16.42 4.03 -7.24
CA GLU A 15 -15.22 4.82 -6.90
C GLU A 15 -15.39 6.31 -7.25
N THR A 16 -16.36 6.98 -6.63
CA THR A 16 -16.32 8.45 -6.58
C THR A 16 -15.13 8.87 -5.72
N LEU A 17 -14.26 9.75 -6.24
CA LEU A 17 -13.14 10.29 -5.46
C LEU A 17 -13.68 11.01 -4.23
N THR A 18 -13.34 10.52 -3.04
CA THR A 18 -13.77 11.08 -1.76
C THR A 18 -12.56 11.54 -0.95
N ASN A 19 -12.78 12.49 -0.04
CA ASN A 19 -11.81 12.79 1.00
C ASN A 19 -11.85 11.72 2.11
N ARG A 20 -10.92 11.75 3.07
CA ARG A 20 -10.83 10.73 4.13
C ARG A 20 -12.08 10.67 5.02
N GLN A 21 -12.86 11.74 5.08
CA GLN A 21 -14.12 11.82 5.83
C GLN A 21 -15.32 11.36 4.99
N GLY A 22 -15.10 10.96 3.73
CA GLY A 22 -16.12 10.41 2.85
C GLY A 22 -16.92 11.45 2.07
N HIS A 23 -16.56 12.75 2.09
CA HIS A 23 -17.20 13.74 1.25
C HIS A 23 -16.72 13.58 -0.21
N PRO A 24 -17.63 13.63 -1.19
CA PRO A 24 -17.28 13.52 -2.60
C PRO A 24 -16.52 14.78 -3.06
N VAL A 25 -15.36 14.57 -3.69
CA VAL A 25 -14.54 15.63 -4.28
C VAL A 25 -15.11 16.00 -5.64
N THR A 26 -15.59 17.24 -5.78
CA THR A 26 -16.24 17.71 -7.02
C THR A 26 -15.22 18.17 -8.06
N ASP A 27 -14.11 18.80 -7.65
CA ASP A 27 -13.01 19.23 -8.52
C ASP A 27 -11.66 18.98 -7.81
N ASN A 28 -10.77 18.22 -8.45
CA ASN A 28 -9.44 17.86 -7.94
C ASN A 28 -8.30 18.51 -8.76
N GLN A 29 -8.64 19.31 -9.77
CA GLN A 29 -7.66 19.99 -10.62
C GLN A 29 -7.38 21.41 -10.14
N ASN A 30 -8.38 22.06 -9.52
CA ASN A 30 -8.29 23.45 -9.10
C ASN A 30 -8.38 23.62 -7.58
N MET A 31 -7.74 24.67 -7.09
CA MET A 31 -7.87 25.16 -5.72
C MET A 31 -8.98 26.23 -5.68
N ARG A 32 -9.71 26.38 -4.56
CA ARG A 32 -10.65 27.51 -4.42
C ARG A 32 -9.84 28.79 -4.20
N THR A 33 -10.04 29.74 -5.10
CA THR A 33 -9.32 31.02 -5.17
C THR A 33 -10.33 32.15 -5.22
N VAL A 34 -9.94 33.35 -4.80
CA VAL A 34 -10.80 34.55 -4.91
C VAL A 34 -10.77 35.05 -6.36
N GLY A 35 -11.52 34.36 -7.24
CA GLY A 35 -11.50 34.54 -8.69
C GLY A 35 -10.41 33.71 -9.39
N ASN A 36 -10.49 33.54 -10.71
CA ASN A 36 -9.64 32.61 -11.49
C ASN A 36 -8.11 32.82 -11.36
N ARG A 37 -7.67 34.00 -10.94
CA ARG A 37 -6.24 34.33 -10.70
C ARG A 37 -6.02 35.02 -9.36
N GLY A 38 -6.95 34.85 -8.42
CA GLY A 38 -6.83 35.39 -7.07
C GLY A 38 -5.99 34.52 -6.14
N PRO A 39 -5.69 35.01 -4.93
CA PRO A 39 -5.03 34.21 -3.91
C PRO A 39 -5.91 33.03 -3.47
N THR A 40 -5.26 31.95 -3.05
CA THR A 40 -5.91 30.75 -2.49
C THR A 40 -6.46 31.04 -1.11
N THR A 41 -7.69 30.59 -0.83
CA THR A 41 -8.30 30.74 0.50
C THR A 41 -7.91 29.59 1.43
N LEU A 42 -7.97 29.81 2.76
CA LEU A 42 -7.71 28.75 3.74
C LEU A 42 -8.90 27.77 3.87
N GLU A 43 -10.05 28.12 3.31
CA GLU A 43 -11.29 27.32 3.33
C GLU A 43 -11.24 26.11 2.37
N ASN A 44 -10.05 25.80 1.86
CA ASN A 44 -9.77 24.69 0.97
C ASN A 44 -9.48 23.41 1.74
N TYR A 45 -10.52 22.81 2.31
CA TYR A 45 -10.39 21.62 3.13
C TYR A 45 -9.76 20.44 2.36
N ASP A 46 -10.27 20.13 1.17
CA ASP A 46 -9.81 18.98 0.37
C ASP A 46 -8.33 19.11 -0.06
N PHE A 47 -7.88 20.34 -0.35
CA PHE A 47 -6.48 20.61 -0.69
C PHE A 47 -5.56 20.46 0.52
N LEU A 48 -5.93 21.07 1.66
CA LEU A 48 -5.13 21.04 2.87
C LEU A 48 -4.93 19.62 3.37
N GLU A 49 -5.99 18.82 3.35
CA GLU A 49 -5.93 17.42 3.73
C GLU A 49 -4.96 16.63 2.85
N LYS A 50 -5.09 16.74 1.52
CA LYS A 50 -4.26 16.02 0.56
C LYS A 50 -2.77 16.35 0.71
N ILE A 51 -2.42 17.62 0.87
CA ILE A 51 -1.02 18.04 1.07
C ILE A 51 -0.52 17.60 2.44
N SER A 52 -1.33 17.73 3.49
CA SER A 52 -0.92 17.33 4.85
C SER A 52 -0.63 15.84 4.98
N HIS A 53 -1.35 15.00 4.21
CA HIS A 53 -1.12 13.58 4.10
C HIS A 53 0.14 13.26 3.29
N PHE A 54 0.32 13.93 2.15
CA PHE A 54 1.51 13.77 1.31
C PHE A 54 2.81 14.10 2.06
N ASP A 55 2.83 15.18 2.82
CA ASP A 55 4.00 15.59 3.62
C ASP A 55 4.43 14.54 4.68
N ARG A 56 3.52 13.65 5.07
CA ARG A 56 3.72 12.64 6.12
C ARG A 56 3.81 11.20 5.59
N GLU A 57 3.97 11.00 4.29
CA GLU A 57 4.08 9.66 3.70
C GLU A 57 5.38 8.94 4.09
N ARG A 58 6.44 9.69 4.36
CA ARG A 58 7.76 9.12 4.63
C ARG A 58 7.91 8.70 6.08
N ILE A 59 7.94 7.39 6.30
CA ILE A 59 8.36 6.76 7.55
C ILE A 59 9.85 6.41 7.43
N PRO A 60 10.65 6.56 8.51
CA PRO A 60 12.08 6.24 8.47
C PRO A 60 12.33 4.81 7.98
N GLU A 61 13.37 4.63 7.16
CA GLU A 61 13.77 3.32 6.66
C GLU A 61 14.46 2.47 7.75
N ARG A 62 14.50 1.14 7.56
CA ARG A 62 15.22 0.24 8.47
C ARG A 62 16.72 0.55 8.41
N VAL A 63 17.41 0.52 9.55
CA VAL A 63 18.86 0.81 9.66
C VAL A 63 19.70 -0.14 8.80
N VAL A 64 19.30 -1.41 8.72
CA VAL A 64 19.84 -2.44 7.82
C VAL A 64 18.67 -3.13 7.13
N HIS A 65 18.93 -3.80 6.00
CA HIS A 65 17.86 -4.43 5.22
C HIS A 65 16.81 -3.43 4.71
N ALA A 66 17.24 -2.19 4.42
CA ALA A 66 16.34 -1.11 4.00
C ALA A 66 15.69 -1.38 2.64
N ARG A 67 16.41 -2.10 1.77
CA ARG A 67 15.93 -2.48 0.45
C ARG A 67 15.47 -3.93 0.44
N GLY A 68 14.22 -4.17 0.05
CA GLY A 68 13.70 -5.51 -0.10
C GLY A 68 12.43 -5.63 -0.90
N ALA A 69 12.04 -6.86 -1.20
CA ALA A 69 10.80 -7.23 -1.87
C ALA A 69 10.06 -8.30 -1.05
N GLY A 70 8.74 -8.14 -0.92
CA GLY A 70 7.87 -9.07 -0.22
C GLY A 70 7.10 -9.98 -1.18
N ALA A 71 6.91 -11.23 -0.80
CA ALA A 71 6.05 -12.18 -1.51
C ALA A 71 5.18 -12.95 -0.51
N HIS A 72 3.90 -13.09 -0.85
CA HIS A 72 2.97 -13.98 -0.15
C HIS A 72 3.08 -15.39 -0.71
N GLY A 73 2.95 -16.39 0.16
CA GLY A 73 2.94 -17.79 -0.24
C GLY A 73 2.42 -18.69 0.87
N TYR A 74 2.49 -19.98 0.62
CA TYR A 74 2.13 -21.01 1.58
C TYR A 74 3.33 -21.93 1.80
N PHE A 75 3.57 -22.28 3.05
CA PHE A 75 4.51 -23.31 3.42
C PHE A 75 3.75 -24.62 3.63
N GLU A 76 4.20 -25.71 3.02
CA GLU A 76 3.61 -27.04 3.17
C GLU A 76 4.61 -28.00 3.83
N ALA A 77 4.24 -28.56 4.98
CA ALA A 77 5.10 -29.48 5.71
C ALA A 77 5.00 -30.93 5.18
N TYR A 78 6.15 -31.60 5.03
CA TYR A 78 6.19 -33.02 4.64
C TYR A 78 5.97 -33.99 5.82
N GLY A 79 6.14 -33.54 7.06
CA GLY A 79 5.98 -34.35 8.29
C GLY A 79 7.18 -35.23 8.64
N THR A 80 8.23 -35.24 7.82
CA THR A 80 9.45 -36.01 8.03
C THR A 80 10.70 -35.14 7.88
N PHE A 81 11.78 -35.56 8.52
CA PHE A 81 13.12 -35.01 8.34
C PHE A 81 13.99 -36.12 7.72
N GLY A 82 14.17 -36.08 6.39
CA GLY A 82 14.68 -37.24 5.65
C GLY A 82 13.70 -38.41 5.76
N ASP A 83 14.17 -39.53 6.32
CA ASP A 83 13.41 -40.77 6.48
C ASP A 83 12.73 -40.92 7.86
N GLU A 84 13.05 -40.04 8.81
CA GLU A 84 12.53 -40.10 10.19
C GLU A 84 11.37 -39.11 10.42
N PRO A 85 10.43 -39.43 11.32
CA PRO A 85 9.37 -38.50 11.67
C PRO A 85 9.92 -37.27 12.38
N ILE A 86 9.47 -36.08 11.97
CA ILE A 86 10.00 -34.82 12.50
C ILE A 86 9.66 -34.58 13.98
N SER A 87 8.68 -35.31 14.52
CA SER A 87 8.25 -35.27 15.92
C SER A 87 9.35 -35.68 16.90
N THR A 88 10.32 -36.49 16.48
CA THR A 88 11.48 -36.88 17.29
C THR A 88 12.39 -35.68 17.59
N TYR A 89 12.50 -34.74 16.65
CA TYR A 89 13.43 -33.61 16.73
C TYR A 89 12.78 -32.31 17.20
N THR A 90 11.51 -32.09 16.85
CA THR A 90 10.85 -30.80 17.09
C THR A 90 9.35 -30.98 17.35
N ARG A 91 8.86 -30.26 18.37
CA ARG A 91 7.43 -30.22 18.76
C ARG A 91 6.66 -29.03 18.15
N ALA A 92 7.27 -28.31 17.21
CA ALA A 92 6.64 -27.17 16.55
C ALA A 92 5.40 -27.64 15.76
N LYS A 93 4.26 -26.97 15.98
CA LYS A 93 2.96 -27.32 15.37
C LYS A 93 2.90 -27.15 13.85
N LEU A 94 3.84 -26.41 13.27
CA LEU A 94 3.93 -26.18 11.82
C LEU A 94 4.34 -27.46 11.07
N PHE A 95 5.09 -28.36 11.71
CA PHE A 95 5.66 -29.54 11.05
C PHE A 95 5.01 -30.87 11.42
N GLN A 96 4.11 -30.92 12.41
CA GLN A 96 3.56 -32.19 12.93
C GLN A 96 2.63 -32.90 11.93
N GLU A 97 1.90 -32.13 11.14
CA GLU A 97 0.90 -32.65 10.20
C GLU A 97 1.43 -32.61 8.77
N LYS A 98 1.35 -33.76 8.10
CA LYS A 98 1.71 -33.89 6.69
C LYS A 98 0.71 -33.13 5.82
N ARG A 99 1.22 -32.30 4.89
CA ARG A 99 0.48 -31.39 3.99
C ARG A 99 -0.27 -30.24 4.66
N LYS A 100 0.09 -29.90 5.90
CA LYS A 100 -0.43 -28.68 6.52
C LYS A 100 0.10 -27.46 5.77
N LYS A 101 -0.81 -26.60 5.30
CA LYS A 101 -0.50 -25.36 4.58
C LYS A 101 -0.61 -24.17 5.53
N ASP A 102 0.52 -23.56 5.86
CA ASP A 102 0.58 -22.39 6.71
C ASP A 102 0.90 -21.14 5.86
N ALA A 103 0.11 -20.09 6.04
CA ALA A 103 0.29 -18.83 5.31
C ALA A 103 1.61 -18.18 5.72
N CYS A 104 2.42 -17.80 4.73
CA CYS A 104 3.73 -17.21 4.96
C CYS A 104 3.87 -15.91 4.17
N PHE A 105 4.54 -14.94 4.79
CA PHE A 105 5.04 -13.75 4.11
C PHE A 105 6.56 -13.76 4.16
N ARG A 106 7.20 -13.78 2.99
CA ARG A 106 8.64 -13.75 2.88
C ARG A 106 9.07 -12.39 2.38
N SER A 107 10.07 -11.82 3.04
CA SER A 107 10.71 -10.58 2.59
C SER A 107 12.19 -10.85 2.31
N PHE A 108 12.61 -10.55 1.09
CA PHE A 108 14.01 -10.60 0.66
C PHE A 108 14.63 -9.22 0.87
N PHE A 109 15.81 -9.13 1.47
CA PHE A 109 16.45 -7.84 1.74
C PHE A 109 17.94 -7.83 1.42
N PHE A 110 18.45 -6.67 0.98
CA PHE A 110 19.88 -6.40 0.84
C PHE A 110 20.42 -5.70 2.10
N CYS A 111 21.58 -6.14 2.59
CA CYS A 111 22.17 -5.61 3.84
C CYS A 111 22.68 -4.17 3.67
N ASP A 112 23.43 -3.90 2.59
CA ASP A 112 24.35 -2.75 2.50
C ASP A 112 23.83 -1.58 1.64
N SER A 113 22.51 -1.48 1.45
CA SER A 113 21.92 -0.48 0.54
C SER A 113 20.77 0.28 1.15
N ARG A 114 20.78 1.61 1.03
CA ARG A 114 19.62 2.48 1.28
C ARG A 114 18.51 2.15 0.29
N ARG A 115 17.25 2.43 0.63
CA ARG A 115 16.07 1.99 -0.15
C ARG A 115 16.09 2.36 -1.64
N SER A 116 16.75 3.47 -1.99
CA SER A 116 16.80 4.01 -3.38
C SER A 116 18.08 3.66 -4.16
N PHE A 117 19.03 2.90 -3.61
CA PHE A 117 20.28 2.58 -4.32
C PHE A 117 20.01 1.70 -5.57
N ALA A 118 20.70 1.94 -6.69
CA ALA A 118 20.41 1.32 -7.99
C ALA A 118 20.60 -0.21 -7.99
N ARG A 119 19.97 -0.90 -8.95
CA ARG A 119 19.94 -2.38 -9.07
C ARG A 119 21.08 -2.95 -9.92
N ASN A 120 22.07 -2.12 -10.29
CA ASN A 120 23.24 -2.52 -11.06
C ASN A 120 24.47 -2.53 -10.15
N ILE A 121 24.66 -3.64 -9.44
CA ILE A 121 25.98 -4.04 -8.96
C ILE A 121 26.24 -5.35 -9.71
N THR A 122 27.03 -5.26 -10.78
CA THR A 122 27.59 -6.40 -11.50
C THR A 122 28.92 -6.76 -10.85
#